data_AF-A0A354P9D2-F1
#
_entry.id   AF-A0A354P9D2-F1
#
_cell.length_a   1.000
_cell.length_b   1.000
_cell.length_c   1.000
_cell.angle_alpha   90.00
_cell.angle_beta   90.00
_cell.angle_gamma   90.00
#
_symmetry.space_group_name_H-M   'P 1'
#
loop_
_entity.id
_entity.type
_entity.pdbx_description
1 polymer ?
#
loop_
_entity_poly.entity_id
_entity_poly.type
_entity_poly.pdbx_seq_one_letter_code
_entity_poly.pdbx_strand_id
1 'polypeptide(L)'
;EVCRKLKDDPQTAGVMVLMVTALNELGDIERGVNAGTDDFLSKPINKVALIKRVSTMLKFKSVSDELERLRAYIREMEEQAR
;
A
#
# COMPACT_ATOMS: atom_id res chain seq x y z
N GLU A 1 8.69 -2.04 -11.85
CA GLU A 1 9.98 -1.49 -11.37
C GLU A 1 9.81 -0.37 -10.34
N VAL A 2 9.04 0.68 -10.63
CA VAL A 2 8.84 1.82 -9.69
C VAL A 2 8.20 1.39 -8.37
N CYS A 3 7.15 0.57 -8.41
CA CYS A 3 6.49 0.06 -7.19
C CYS A 3 7.50 -0.65 -6.28
N ARG A 4 8.33 -1.53 -6.85
CA ARG A 4 9.40 -2.23 -6.12
C ARG A 4 10.38 -1.24 -5.47
N LYS A 5 10.86 -0.25 -6.22
CA LYS A 5 11.74 0.81 -5.68
C LYS A 5 11.11 1.55 -4.50
N LEU A 6 9.81 1.87 -4.58
CA LEU A 6 9.10 2.53 -3.47
C LEU A 6 8.96 1.63 -2.25
N LYS A 7 8.72 0.33 -2.46
CA LYS A 7 8.57 -0.65 -1.38
C LYS A 7 9.89 -1.06 -0.73
N ASP A 8 11.00 -0.98 -1.46
CA ASP A 8 12.34 -1.33 -0.96
C ASP A 8 12.98 -0.21 -0.11
N ASP A 9 12.55 1.05 -0.27
CA ASP A 9 13.03 2.18 0.53
C ASP A 9 12.20 2.33 1.83
N PRO A 10 12.81 2.21 3.03
CA PRO A 10 12.10 2.35 4.30
C PRO A 10 11.30 3.66 4.45
N GLN A 11 11.75 4.75 3.83
CA GLN A 11 11.04 6.04 3.90
C GLN A 11 9.75 6.05 3.07
N THR A 12 9.68 5.23 2.02
CA THR A 12 8.51 5.17 1.12
C THR A 12 7.76 3.84 1.15
N ALA A 13 8.25 2.85 1.90
CA ALA A 13 7.67 1.51 1.93
C ALA A 13 6.19 1.48 2.38
N GLY A 14 5.81 2.42 3.24
CA GLY A 14 4.43 2.60 3.68
C GLY A 14 3.49 3.21 2.62
N VAL A 15 3.99 3.76 1.52
CA VAL A 15 3.15 4.42 0.50
C VAL A 15 2.27 3.37 -0.18
N MET A 16 0.96 3.62 -0.19
CA MET A 16 -0.03 2.79 -0.88
C MET A 16 -0.03 3.11 -2.38
N VAL A 17 0.07 2.10 -3.24
CA VAL A 17 0.14 2.22 -4.70
C VAL A 17 -1.07 1.52 -5.34
N LEU A 18 -1.91 2.30 -6.01
CA LEU A 18 -3.00 1.81 -6.86
C LEU A 18 -2.58 1.91 -8.33
N MET A 19 -2.42 0.77 -9.00
CA MET A 19 -2.09 0.74 -10.43
C MET A 19 -3.36 0.88 -11.27
N VAL A 20 -3.35 1.76 -12.28
CA VAL A 20 -4.46 1.90 -13.22
C VAL A 20 -3.99 1.50 -14.62
N THR A 21 -4.57 0.45 -15.19
CA THR A 21 -4.09 -0.11 -16.46
C THR A 21 -5.23 -0.49 -17.41
N ALA A 22 -4.97 -0.46 -18.72
CA ALA A 22 -5.88 -1.04 -19.73
C ALA A 22 -5.58 -2.51 -20.01
N LEU A 23 -4.51 -3.04 -19.41
CA LEU A 23 -4.07 -4.41 -19.57
C LEU A 23 -5.02 -5.34 -18.81
N ASN A 24 -5.73 -6.18 -19.58
CA ASN A 24 -6.68 -7.17 -19.07
C ASN A 24 -6.13 -8.61 -19.18
N GLU A 25 -4.90 -8.78 -19.63
CA GLU A 25 -4.26 -10.09 -19.68
C GLU A 25 -3.79 -10.49 -18.28
N LEU A 26 -4.10 -11.73 -17.88
CA LEU A 26 -3.75 -12.28 -16.56
C LEU A 26 -2.26 -12.08 -16.21
N GLY A 27 -1.37 -12.23 -17.20
CA GLY A 27 0.06 -12.04 -17.01
C GLY A 27 0.48 -10.61 -16.69
N ASP A 28 -0.30 -9.60 -17.06
CA ASP A 28 0.01 -8.19 -16.76
C ASP A 28 -0.40 -7.82 -15.33
N ILE A 29 -1.51 -8.38 -14.87
CA ILE A 29 -1.97 -8.25 -13.48
C ILE A 29 -0.99 -8.95 -12.55
N GLU A 30 -0.57 -10.17 -12.87
CA GLU A 30 0.42 -10.91 -12.08
C GLU A 30 1.75 -10.16 -11.97
N ARG A 31 2.24 -9.57 -13.07
CA ARG A 31 3.44 -8.72 -13.03
C ARG A 31 3.24 -7.46 -12.17
N GLY A 32 2.04 -6.87 -12.19
CA GLY A 32 1.68 -5.74 -11.34
C GLY A 32 1.67 -6.08 -9.86
N VAL A 33 1.10 -7.24 -9.50
CA VAL A 33 1.08 -7.77 -8.12
C VAL A 33 2.50 -8.06 -7.64
N ASN A 34 3.29 -8.78 -8.44
CA ASN A 34 4.68 -9.12 -8.12
C ASN A 34 5.61 -7.90 -8.01
N ALA A 35 5.21 -6.74 -8.56
CA ALA A 35 5.97 -5.51 -8.46
C ALA A 35 5.79 -4.76 -7.13
N GLY A 36 4.94 -5.25 -6.21
CA GLY A 36 4.67 -4.57 -4.92
C GLY A 36 3.55 -3.53 -5.00
N THR A 37 2.61 -3.72 -5.92
CA THR A 37 1.40 -2.88 -6.01
C THR A 37 0.39 -3.35 -4.97
N ASP A 38 -0.23 -2.42 -4.24
CA ASP A 38 -1.21 -2.76 -3.20
C ASP A 38 -2.59 -3.07 -3.79
N ASP A 39 -2.93 -2.42 -4.92
CA ASP A 39 -4.17 -2.72 -5.63
C ASP A 39 -4.14 -2.31 -7.11
N PHE A 40 -5.08 -2.80 -7.92
CA PHE A 40 -5.21 -2.49 -9.35
C PHE A 40 -6.62 -2.06 -9.75
N LEU A 41 -6.72 -1.23 -10.79
CA LEU A 41 -7.97 -0.81 -11.39
C LEU A 41 -7.86 -0.80 -12.93
N SER A 42 -8.75 -1.53 -13.59
CA SER A 42 -8.80 -1.54 -15.06
C SER A 42 -9.44 -0.28 -15.62
N LYS A 43 -8.97 0.17 -16.79
CA LYS A 43 -9.63 1.18 -17.62
C LYS A 43 -10.76 0.54 -18.45
N PRO A 44 -11.85 1.26 -18.75
CA PRO A 44 -12.15 2.64 -18.33
C PRO A 44 -12.47 2.73 -16.83
N ILE A 45 -12.05 3.83 -16.20
CA ILE A 45 -12.16 4.03 -14.75
C ILE A 45 -13.63 4.16 -14.35
N ASN A 46 -14.11 3.22 -13.54
CA ASN A 46 -15.37 3.38 -12.82
C ASN A 46 -15.13 4.21 -11.54
N LYS A 47 -15.74 5.40 -11.44
CA LYS A 47 -15.57 6.32 -10.32
C LYS A 47 -15.96 5.72 -8.97
N VAL A 48 -17.05 4.95 -8.91
CA VAL A 48 -17.50 4.29 -7.67
C VAL A 48 -16.50 3.25 -7.22
N ALA A 49 -16.00 2.43 -8.14
CA ALA A 49 -14.97 1.43 -7.85
C ALA A 49 -13.67 2.08 -7.38
N LEU A 50 -13.22 3.16 -8.02
CA LEU A 50 -12.03 3.90 -7.63
C LEU A 50 -12.15 4.45 -6.20
N ILE A 51 -13.22 5.17 -5.90
CA ILE A 51 -13.44 5.77 -4.56
C ILE A 51 -13.47 4.68 -3.50
N LYS A 52 -14.16 3.56 -3.76
CA LYS A 52 -14.24 2.45 -2.80
C LYS A 52 -12.86 1.83 -2.55
N ARG A 53 -12.06 1.58 -3.59
CA ARG A 53 -10.70 1.02 -3.46
C ARG A 53 -9.79 1.96 -2.67
N VAL A 54 -9.72 3.24 -3.06
CA VAL A 54 -8.90 4.24 -2.34
C VAL A 54 -9.34 4.36 -0.88
N SER A 55 -10.64 4.39 -0.61
CA SER A 55 -11.15 4.44 0.77
C SER A 55 -10.72 3.23 1.60
N THR A 56 -10.73 2.03 1.02
CA THR A 56 -10.27 0.80 1.68
C THR A 56 -8.76 0.85 1.94
N MET A 57 -7.97 1.28 0.95
CA MET A 57 -6.51 1.40 1.08
C MET A 57 -6.13 2.39 2.20
N LEU A 58 -6.80 3.55 2.27
CA LEU A 58 -6.56 4.53 3.32
C LEU A 58 -6.92 4.00 4.72
N LYS A 59 -8.02 3.25 4.85
CA LYS A 59 -8.37 2.58 6.10
C LYS A 59 -7.29 1.59 6.52
N PHE A 60 -6.82 0.77 5.60
CA PHE A 60 -5.73 -0.18 5.88
C PHE A 60 -4.45 0.53 6.31
N LYS A 61 -4.06 1.59 5.60
CA LYS A 61 -2.91 2.43 5.95
C LYS A 61 -3.04 3.03 7.35
N SER A 62 -4.21 3.57 7.71
CA SER A 62 -4.42 4.14 9.04
C SER A 62 -4.23 3.12 10.17
N VAL A 63 -4.67 1.87 9.96
CA VAL A 63 -4.49 0.80 10.95
C VAL A 63 -3.01 0.39 11.05
N SER A 64 -2.31 0.30 9.92
CA SER A 64 -0.88 0.00 9.89
C SER A 64 -0.06 1.09 10.61
N ASP A 65 -0.38 2.36 10.36
CA ASP A 65 0.30 3.51 10.96
C ASP A 65 0.08 3.58 12.46
N GLU A 66 -1.15 3.30 12.89
CA GLU A 66 -1.52 3.21 14.31
C GLU A 66 -0.71 2.13 15.02
N LEU A 67 -0.62 0.95 14.42
CA LEU A 67 0.13 -0.17 14.96
C LEU A 67 1.63 0.15 15.07
N GLU A 68 2.19 0.80 14.06
CA GLU A 68 3.59 1.21 14.07
C GLU A 68 3.86 2.27 15.15
N ARG A 69 2.97 3.24 15.31
CA ARG A 69 3.04 4.24 16.39
C ARG A 69 3.00 3.59 17.77
N LEU A 70 2.05 2.68 18.00
CA LEU A 70 1.93 1.97 19.28
C LEU A 70 3.16 1.10 19.56
N ARG A 71 3.72 0.42 18.55
CA ARG A 71 4.97 -0.34 18.68
C ARG A 71 6.15 0.57 19.04
N ALA A 72 6.24 1.74 18.43
CA ALA A 72 7.29 2.71 18.78
C ALA A 72 7.14 3.21 20.22
N TYR A 73 5.92 3.52 20.65
CA TYR A 73 5.63 3.92 22.03
C TYR A 73 6.02 2.84 23.05
N ILE A 74 5.66 1.57 22.81
CA ILE A 74 6.02 0.48 23.72
C ILE A 74 7.54 0.34 23.83
N ARG A 75 8.26 0.38 22.71
CA ARG A 75 9.74 0.30 22.71
C ARG A 75 10.37 1.42 23.53
N GLU A 76 9.89 2.66 23.38
CA GLU A 76 10.37 3.80 24.15
C GLU A 76 10.13 3.62 25.66
N MET A 77 8.97 3.07 26.04
CA MET A 77 8.66 2.78 27.45
C MET A 77 9.54 1.67 28.03
N GLU A 78 9.81 0.62 27.27
CA GLU A 78 10.72 -0.45 27.68
C GLU A 78 12.15 0.04 27.87
N GLU A 79 12.60 0.97 27.02
CA GLU A 79 13.93 1.61 27.14
C GLU A 79 14.02 2.53 28.38
N GLN A 80 12.97 3.29 28.68
CA GLN A 80 12.94 4.17 29.86
C GLN A 80 12.86 3.43 31.20
N ALA A 81 12.28 2.22 31.20
CA ALA A 81 12.16 1.39 32.39
C ALA A 81 13.46 0.62 32.73
N ARG A 82 14.47 0.69 31.86
CA ARG A 82 15.73 -0.05 31.95
C ARG A 82 16.87 0.81 32.49
#